data_AF-G2P304-F1
#
_entry.id   AF-G2P304-F1
#
_cell.length_a   1.000
_cell.length_b   1.000
_cell.length_c   1.000
_cell.angle_alpha   90.00
_cell.angle_beta   90.00
_cell.angle_gamma   90.00
#
_symmetry.space_group_name_H-M   'P 1'
#
loop_
_entity.id
_entity.type
_entity.pdbx_description
1 polymer ?
#
loop_
_entity_poly.entity_id
_entity_poly.type
_entity_poly.pdbx_seq_one_letter_code
_entity_poly.pdbx_strand_id
1 'polypeptide(L)'
;MSRLGTLGARLYRGEVGYDFVGKRKLWYGVSILITITAIVGLAVRGLNMGIEFSGGAVFTTPNTKVSASDLRQTAEDASGGHTVVVQELGRGGLRIQISELGTKEALPVQENLAKELGVKTSKIDTQLVGPSWGEQIAGKAWQGLAIFMVLVVIYLAIAFEWRMALAALIALIHDLTITVGVYALVGFEVTPGTVIGLLTILGYSLYDTVVVFDGLKEASRDLTKQTRFTYSEIANRSLNSTLVRSINTTIVALLPVGALLFIGGGLLGAGMLNDISLALFVGLAAGAYSSIFIATPLVADLKERDPKMKALAKRVKAKRAASAKAEAAESSSDEEEAPGLEDAAAAPSGVVGQRRQPAARNRGRGRPSGKRR
;
A
#
# COMPACT_ATOMS: atom_id res chain seq x y z
N MET A 1 5.63 19.47 23.67
CA MET A 1 5.98 18.54 22.55
C MET A 1 4.77 17.69 22.23
N SER A 2 4.34 17.61 20.96
CA SER A 2 3.06 16.97 20.61
C SER A 2 3.08 15.45 20.87
N ARG A 3 1.91 14.89 21.23
CA ARG A 3 1.71 13.44 21.45
C ARG A 3 2.10 12.61 20.22
N LEU A 4 2.02 13.19 19.02
CA LEU A 4 2.41 12.54 17.76
C LEU A 4 3.93 12.41 17.63
N GLY A 5 4.71 13.43 18.02
CA GLY A 5 6.17 13.38 17.97
C GLY A 5 6.77 12.38 18.98
N THR A 6 6.14 12.23 20.15
CA THR A 6 6.56 11.23 21.15
C THR A 6 6.21 9.80 20.73
N LEU A 7 5.06 9.57 20.08
CA LEU A 7 4.70 8.27 19.50
C LEU A 7 5.63 7.88 18.35
N GLY A 8 5.94 8.80 17.44
CA GLY A 8 6.90 8.56 16.34
C GLY A 8 8.31 8.25 16.84
N ALA A 9 8.81 8.99 17.83
CA ALA A 9 10.11 8.72 18.45
C ALA A 9 10.14 7.37 19.19
N ARG A 10 9.04 6.98 19.83
CA ARG A 10 8.92 5.68 20.50
C ARG A 10 8.79 4.51 19.51
N LEU A 11 8.10 4.70 18.38
CA LEU A 11 8.10 3.75 17.27
C LEU A 11 9.51 3.59 16.68
N TYR A 12 10.21 4.71 16.47
CA TYR A 12 11.58 4.71 15.94
C TYR A 12 12.58 4.02 16.87
N ARG A 13 12.40 4.15 18.19
CA ARG A 13 13.19 3.42 19.21
C ARG A 13 12.69 2.00 19.48
N GLY A 14 11.62 1.54 18.83
CA GLY A 14 11.04 0.21 19.02
C GLY A 14 10.35 0.00 20.38
N GLU A 15 9.98 1.07 21.07
CA GLU A 15 9.37 1.07 22.42
C GLU A 15 7.84 0.87 22.38
N VAL A 16 7.21 1.03 21.22
CA VAL A 16 5.77 0.80 20.98
C VAL A 16 5.61 0.06 19.66
N GLY A 17 4.90 -1.07 19.67
CA GLY A 17 4.61 -1.87 18.49
C GLY A 17 3.12 -2.09 18.31
N TYR A 18 2.67 -2.13 17.06
CA TYR A 18 1.31 -2.51 16.69
C TYR A 18 1.27 -4.00 16.33
N ASP A 19 0.19 -4.69 16.68
CA ASP A 19 0.00 -6.10 16.36
C ASP A 19 -0.68 -6.28 14.99
N PHE A 20 0.12 -6.26 13.93
CA PHE A 20 -0.33 -6.48 12.56
C PHE A 20 -0.64 -7.95 12.30
N VAL A 21 0.26 -8.84 12.74
CA VAL A 21 0.15 -10.29 12.48
C VAL A 21 -0.97 -10.93 13.30
N GLY A 22 -1.21 -10.49 14.53
CA GLY A 22 -2.35 -10.96 15.33
C GLY A 22 -3.69 -10.51 14.75
N LYS A 23 -3.75 -9.33 14.14
CA LYS A 23 -4.97 -8.78 13.49
C LYS A 23 -5.12 -9.14 12.01
N ARG A 24 -4.30 -10.05 11.49
CA ARG A 24 -4.25 -10.41 10.06
C ARG A 24 -5.59 -10.76 9.41
N LYS A 25 -6.53 -11.37 10.15
CA LYS A 25 -7.87 -11.68 9.61
C LYS A 25 -8.64 -10.44 9.19
N LEU A 26 -8.52 -9.36 9.97
CA LEU A 26 -9.13 -8.07 9.62
C LEU A 26 -8.50 -7.52 8.33
N TRP A 27 -7.17 -7.53 8.27
CA TRP A 27 -6.43 -7.01 7.12
C TRP A 27 -6.68 -7.82 5.84
N TYR A 28 -6.74 -9.15 5.93
CA TYR A 28 -7.14 -9.99 4.82
C TYR A 28 -8.57 -9.70 4.36
N GLY A 29 -9.51 -9.52 5.28
CA GLY A 29 -10.88 -9.12 4.92
C GLY A 29 -10.92 -7.81 4.15
N VAL A 30 -10.20 -6.78 4.63
CA VAL A 30 -10.10 -5.48 3.95
C VAL A 30 -9.44 -5.62 2.57
N SER A 31 -8.31 -6.31 2.48
CA SER A 31 -7.59 -6.49 1.22
C SER A 31 -8.39 -7.28 0.18
N ILE A 32 -9.10 -8.33 0.61
CA ILE A 32 -9.98 -9.11 -0.26
C ILE A 32 -11.12 -8.22 -0.79
N LEU A 33 -11.74 -7.40 0.07
CA LEU A 33 -12.80 -6.49 -0.35
C LEU A 33 -12.30 -5.47 -1.39
N ILE A 34 -11.14 -4.86 -1.15
CA ILE A 34 -10.54 -3.90 -2.09
C ILE A 34 -10.20 -4.59 -3.42
N THR A 35 -9.60 -5.79 -3.36
CA THR A 35 -9.24 -6.57 -4.55
C THR A 35 -10.47 -6.97 -5.37
N ILE A 36 -11.54 -7.44 -4.71
CA ILE A 36 -12.81 -7.76 -5.37
C ILE A 36 -13.39 -6.50 -6.03
N THR A 37 -13.38 -5.36 -5.33
CA THR A 37 -13.88 -4.10 -5.88
C THR A 37 -13.09 -3.69 -7.13
N ALA A 38 -11.77 -3.83 -7.10
CA ALA A 38 -10.88 -3.58 -8.23
C ALA A 38 -11.18 -4.51 -9.42
N ILE A 39 -11.35 -5.81 -9.16
CA ILE A 39 -11.67 -6.81 -10.20
C ILE A 39 -13.06 -6.56 -10.80
N VAL A 40 -14.07 -6.27 -9.98
CA VAL A 40 -15.43 -5.96 -10.45
C VAL A 40 -15.43 -4.68 -11.28
N GLY A 41 -14.71 -3.64 -10.82
CA GLY A 41 -14.52 -2.41 -11.59
C GLY A 41 -13.91 -2.68 -12.97
N LEU A 42 -12.86 -3.50 -13.01
CA LEU A 42 -12.24 -3.93 -14.25
C LEU A 42 -13.18 -4.73 -15.17
N ALA A 43 -13.94 -5.67 -14.61
CA ALA A 43 -14.85 -6.53 -15.38
C ALA A 43 -16.07 -5.78 -15.94
N VAL A 44 -16.61 -4.81 -15.19
CA VAL A 44 -17.83 -4.07 -15.59
C VAL A 44 -17.48 -2.89 -16.51
N ARG A 45 -16.40 -2.16 -16.22
CA ARG A 45 -16.07 -0.92 -16.93
C ARG A 45 -15.02 -1.10 -18.01
N GLY A 46 -14.19 -2.15 -17.92
CA GLY A 46 -13.07 -2.36 -18.83
C GLY A 46 -11.92 -1.37 -18.58
N LEU A 47 -10.89 -1.46 -19.44
CA LEU A 47 -9.81 -0.49 -19.48
C LEU A 47 -9.99 0.42 -20.69
N ASN A 48 -9.83 1.72 -20.49
CA ASN A 48 -9.76 2.69 -21.56
C ASN A 48 -8.35 2.66 -22.14
N MET A 49 -8.12 1.84 -23.17
CA MET A 49 -6.83 1.76 -23.84
C MET A 49 -6.57 3.04 -24.64
N GLY A 50 -5.36 3.57 -24.53
CA GLY A 50 -4.97 4.73 -25.31
C GLY A 50 -4.73 4.42 -26.77
N ILE A 51 -4.69 5.47 -27.60
CA ILE A 51 -4.43 5.33 -29.04
C ILE A 51 -3.05 4.72 -29.31
N GLU A 52 -2.15 4.78 -28.35
CA GLU A 52 -0.85 4.14 -28.42
C GLU A 52 -0.90 2.61 -28.37
N PHE A 53 -2.03 2.03 -27.93
CA PHE A 53 -2.26 0.59 -27.93
C PHE A 53 -3.30 0.17 -28.96
N SER A 54 -4.39 0.93 -29.12
CA SER A 54 -5.43 0.60 -30.09
C SER A 54 -5.16 1.11 -31.50
N GLY A 55 -4.23 2.06 -31.68
CA GLY A 55 -4.24 2.93 -32.85
C GLY A 55 -5.41 3.91 -32.81
N GLY A 56 -5.36 4.95 -33.65
CA GLY A 56 -6.42 5.95 -33.79
C GLY A 56 -5.93 7.38 -33.70
N ALA A 57 -6.87 8.28 -33.39
CA ALA A 57 -6.63 9.72 -33.32
C ALA A 57 -7.09 10.31 -31.98
N VAL A 58 -6.32 11.27 -31.48
CA VAL A 58 -6.72 12.14 -30.38
C VAL A 58 -6.75 13.58 -30.90
N PHE A 59 -7.87 14.25 -30.68
CA PHE A 59 -8.08 15.66 -30.96
C PHE A 59 -8.20 16.40 -29.64
N THR A 60 -7.35 17.40 -29.42
CA THR A 60 -7.38 18.24 -28.22
C THR A 60 -7.82 19.65 -28.61
N THR A 61 -8.91 20.10 -28.01
CA THR A 61 -9.52 21.40 -28.30
C THR A 61 -8.94 22.48 -27.37
N PRO A 62 -8.92 23.75 -27.82
CA PRO A 62 -8.79 24.86 -26.89
C PRO A 62 -10.01 24.94 -25.97
N ASN A 63 -9.97 25.84 -24.98
CA ASN A 63 -11.11 26.11 -24.10
C ASN A 63 -12.36 26.43 -24.94
N THR A 64 -13.45 25.71 -24.68
CA THR A 64 -14.71 25.78 -25.43
C THR A 64 -15.90 25.89 -24.48
N LYS A 65 -16.99 26.47 -24.98
CA LYS A 65 -18.28 26.51 -24.27
C LYS A 65 -19.16 25.29 -24.56
N VAL A 66 -18.78 24.48 -25.56
CA VAL A 66 -19.48 23.25 -25.94
C VAL A 66 -19.28 22.21 -24.85
N SER A 67 -20.35 21.55 -24.44
CA SER A 67 -20.27 20.52 -23.41
C SER A 67 -19.60 19.25 -23.95
N ALA A 68 -19.01 18.45 -23.07
CA ALA A 68 -18.45 17.16 -23.47
C ALA A 68 -19.50 16.21 -24.06
N SER A 69 -20.77 16.29 -23.62
CA SER A 69 -21.85 15.46 -24.16
C SER A 69 -22.24 15.85 -25.59
N ASP A 70 -22.32 17.16 -25.89
CA ASP A 70 -22.69 17.62 -27.23
C ASP A 70 -21.59 17.26 -28.23
N LEU A 71 -20.34 17.50 -27.86
CA LEU A 71 -19.20 17.19 -28.73
C LEU A 71 -19.00 15.68 -28.89
N ARG A 72 -19.39 14.88 -27.90
CA ARG A 72 -19.35 13.42 -27.99
C ARG A 72 -20.26 12.92 -29.10
N GLN A 73 -21.47 13.44 -29.21
CA GLN A 73 -22.39 13.05 -30.28
C GLN A 73 -21.83 13.42 -31.66
N THR A 74 -21.32 14.64 -31.83
CA THR A 74 -20.66 15.05 -33.08
C THR A 74 -19.47 14.17 -33.43
N ALA A 75 -18.66 13.82 -32.43
CA ALA A 75 -17.51 12.96 -32.62
C ALA A 75 -17.91 11.53 -32.98
N GLU A 76 -18.98 10.97 -32.39
CA GLU A 76 -19.53 9.65 -32.71
C GLU A 76 -20.10 9.62 -34.15
N ASP A 77 -20.79 10.67 -34.58
CA ASP A 77 -21.30 10.79 -35.95
C ASP A 77 -20.16 10.89 -36.98
N ALA A 78 -19.09 11.61 -36.63
CA ALA A 78 -17.91 11.78 -37.47
C ALA A 78 -16.96 10.57 -37.42
N SER A 79 -17.04 9.71 -36.39
CA SER A 79 -16.09 8.62 -36.17
C SER A 79 -16.26 7.45 -37.13
N GLY A 80 -17.31 7.41 -37.95
CA GLY A 80 -17.57 6.29 -38.85
C GLY A 80 -17.89 4.97 -38.11
N GLY A 81 -18.38 5.07 -36.86
CA GLY A 81 -18.71 3.91 -36.02
C GLY A 81 -17.56 3.44 -35.11
N HIS A 82 -16.42 4.13 -35.11
CA HIS A 82 -15.34 3.88 -34.17
C HIS A 82 -15.70 4.35 -32.75
N THR A 83 -15.11 3.70 -31.74
CA THR A 83 -15.35 4.02 -30.33
C THR A 83 -14.80 5.40 -29.99
N VAL A 84 -15.65 6.26 -29.43
CA VAL A 84 -15.31 7.63 -29.04
C VAL A 84 -15.31 7.79 -27.52
N VAL A 85 -14.26 8.42 -27.02
CA VAL A 85 -14.16 8.85 -25.62
C VAL A 85 -13.88 10.34 -25.59
N VAL A 86 -14.77 11.11 -24.97
CA VAL A 86 -14.59 12.54 -24.74
C VAL A 86 -14.33 12.78 -23.26
N GLN A 87 -13.27 13.52 -22.96
CA GLN A 87 -12.85 13.89 -21.61
C GLN A 87 -12.69 15.40 -21.50
N GLU A 88 -13.20 15.96 -20.39
CA GLU A 88 -12.96 17.36 -20.05
C GLU A 88 -11.56 17.56 -19.49
N LEU A 89 -10.87 18.58 -19.99
CA LEU A 89 -9.57 19.02 -19.48
C LEU A 89 -9.80 20.16 -18.47
N GLY A 90 -8.99 20.21 -17.41
CA GLY A 90 -9.16 21.15 -16.29
C GLY A 90 -9.15 22.66 -16.62
N ARG A 91 -8.90 23.05 -17.87
CA ARG A 91 -8.96 24.43 -18.37
C ARG A 91 -10.15 24.71 -19.32
N GLY A 92 -11.14 23.82 -19.36
CA GLY A 92 -12.32 23.94 -20.23
C GLY A 92 -12.10 23.50 -21.68
N GLY A 93 -10.94 22.90 -21.99
CA GLY A 93 -10.72 22.21 -23.25
C GLY A 93 -11.27 20.78 -23.21
N LEU A 94 -11.40 20.14 -24.36
CA LEU A 94 -11.88 18.78 -24.49
C LEU A 94 -10.80 17.92 -25.18
N ARG A 95 -10.63 16.69 -24.72
CA ARG A 95 -9.84 15.65 -25.38
C ARG A 95 -10.81 14.63 -25.97
N ILE A 96 -10.79 14.49 -27.29
CA ILE A 96 -11.61 13.54 -28.05
C ILE A 96 -10.70 12.46 -28.57
N GLN A 97 -10.88 11.24 -28.07
CA GLN A 97 -10.17 10.06 -28.52
C GLN A 97 -11.09 9.23 -29.41
N ILE A 98 -10.61 8.84 -30.58
CA ILE A 98 -11.28 7.91 -31.50
C ILE A 98 -10.32 6.76 -31.79
N SER A 99 -10.65 5.59 -31.26
CA SER A 99 -9.83 4.38 -31.44
C SER A 99 -9.93 3.86 -32.87
N GLU A 100 -8.85 3.30 -33.39
CA GLU A 100 -8.77 2.66 -34.71
C GLU A 100 -9.03 3.58 -35.93
N LEU A 101 -9.14 4.90 -35.71
CA LEU A 101 -9.30 5.87 -36.79
C LEU A 101 -8.07 5.93 -37.71
N GLY A 102 -8.29 5.79 -39.02
CA GLY A 102 -7.22 5.84 -40.01
C GLY A 102 -6.67 7.25 -40.24
N THR A 103 -5.43 7.32 -40.72
CA THR A 103 -4.74 8.59 -41.07
C THR A 103 -5.53 9.46 -42.05
N LYS A 104 -6.26 8.82 -42.97
CA LYS A 104 -7.04 9.49 -44.02
C LYS A 104 -8.37 10.01 -43.50
N GLU A 105 -8.93 9.39 -42.47
CA GLU A 105 -10.21 9.74 -41.86
C GLU A 105 -10.06 10.84 -40.81
N ALA A 106 -8.88 10.94 -40.19
CA ALA A 106 -8.60 11.91 -39.14
C ALA A 106 -8.77 13.38 -39.57
N LEU A 107 -8.40 13.74 -40.80
CA LEU A 107 -8.53 15.11 -41.32
C LEU A 107 -10.01 15.53 -41.47
N PRO A 108 -10.88 14.76 -42.17
CA PRO A 108 -12.32 15.02 -42.20
C PRO A 108 -12.96 15.16 -40.81
N VAL A 109 -12.56 14.30 -39.85
CA VAL A 109 -13.05 14.37 -38.48
C VAL A 109 -12.61 15.68 -37.80
N GLN A 110 -11.33 16.04 -37.92
CA GLN A 110 -10.80 17.30 -37.37
C GLN A 110 -11.54 18.51 -37.94
N GLU A 111 -11.85 18.51 -39.23
CA GLU A 111 -12.60 19.59 -39.88
C GLU A 111 -14.03 19.71 -39.37
N ASN A 112 -14.71 18.59 -39.16
CA ASN A 112 -16.07 18.58 -38.60
C ASN A 112 -16.07 19.08 -37.15
N LEU A 113 -15.13 18.60 -36.32
CA LEU A 113 -14.97 19.07 -34.95
C LEU A 113 -14.66 20.57 -34.90
N ALA A 114 -13.80 21.07 -35.80
CA ALA A 114 -13.46 22.49 -35.88
C ALA A 114 -14.67 23.37 -36.23
N LYS A 115 -15.52 22.91 -37.16
CA LYS A 115 -16.76 23.60 -37.55
C LYS A 115 -17.74 23.69 -36.39
N GLU A 116 -17.98 22.58 -35.69
CA GLU A 116 -18.89 22.52 -34.55
C GLU A 116 -18.44 23.46 -33.41
N LEU A 117 -17.13 23.48 -33.15
CA LEU A 117 -16.53 24.32 -32.12
C LEU A 117 -16.40 25.80 -32.54
N GLY A 118 -16.63 26.13 -33.81
CA GLY A 118 -16.42 27.47 -34.36
C GLY A 118 -14.95 27.93 -34.30
N VAL A 119 -13.99 26.99 -34.32
CA VAL A 119 -12.55 27.28 -34.25
C VAL A 119 -11.84 26.92 -35.55
N LYS A 120 -10.64 27.46 -35.76
CA LYS A 120 -9.79 27.03 -36.89
C LYS A 120 -9.30 25.60 -36.64
N THR A 121 -9.21 24.79 -37.69
CA THR A 121 -8.65 23.42 -37.63
C THR A 121 -7.26 23.40 -37.01
N SER A 122 -6.41 24.39 -37.32
CA SER A 122 -5.07 24.54 -36.74
C SER A 122 -5.02 24.82 -35.23
N LYS A 123 -6.16 25.06 -34.58
CA LYS A 123 -6.28 25.19 -33.13
C LYS A 123 -6.59 23.86 -32.44
N ILE A 124 -6.98 22.83 -33.19
CA ILE A 124 -7.18 21.48 -32.67
C ILE A 124 -5.84 20.75 -32.79
N ASP A 125 -5.22 20.48 -31.65
CA ASP A 125 -4.02 19.66 -31.59
C ASP A 125 -4.40 18.21 -31.88
N THR A 126 -3.73 17.58 -32.86
CA THR A 126 -4.10 16.26 -33.36
C THR A 126 -2.91 15.32 -33.23
N GLN A 127 -3.12 14.25 -32.49
CA GLN A 127 -2.17 13.15 -32.37
C GLN A 127 -2.76 11.94 -33.08
N LEU A 128 -1.95 11.30 -33.93
CA LEU A 128 -2.39 10.16 -34.70
C LEU A 128 -1.38 9.03 -34.55
N VAL A 129 -1.90 7.84 -34.23
CA VAL A 129 -1.13 6.62 -34.13
C VAL A 129 -1.68 5.59 -35.11
N GLY A 130 -0.79 5.07 -35.96
CA GLY A 130 -1.16 4.02 -36.91
C GLY A 130 -1.45 2.68 -36.22
N PRO A 131 -2.38 1.85 -36.73
CA PRO A 131 -2.74 0.56 -36.13
C PRO A 131 -1.54 -0.37 -35.91
N SER A 132 -0.61 -0.42 -36.89
CA SER A 132 0.58 -1.27 -36.81
C SER A 132 1.57 -0.85 -35.73
N TRP A 133 1.60 0.44 -35.38
CA TRP A 133 2.42 0.93 -34.26
C TRP A 133 1.76 0.57 -32.94
N GLY A 134 0.43 0.77 -32.84
CA GLY A 134 -0.35 0.41 -31.65
C GLY A 134 -0.17 -1.06 -31.25
N GLU A 135 -0.35 -1.97 -32.21
CA GLU A 135 -0.18 -3.41 -31.99
C GLU A 135 1.25 -3.77 -31.52
N GLN A 136 2.28 -3.20 -32.16
CA GLN A 136 3.67 -3.44 -31.79
C GLN A 136 4.00 -2.95 -30.37
N ILE A 137 3.50 -1.76 -30.00
CA ILE A 137 3.75 -1.17 -28.70
C ILE A 137 2.99 -1.92 -27.60
N ALA A 138 1.73 -2.30 -27.84
CA ALA A 138 0.96 -3.15 -26.94
C ALA A 138 1.67 -4.50 -26.70
N GLY A 139 2.14 -5.15 -27.77
CA GLY A 139 2.89 -6.40 -27.69
C GLY A 139 4.16 -6.26 -26.84
N LYS A 140 4.95 -5.20 -27.07
CA LYS A 140 6.17 -4.91 -26.28
C LYS A 140 5.87 -4.62 -24.81
N ALA A 141 4.78 -3.92 -24.52
CA ALA A 141 4.37 -3.63 -23.16
C ALA A 141 4.03 -4.92 -22.38
N TRP A 142 3.24 -5.82 -22.98
CA TRP A 142 2.92 -7.11 -22.38
C TRP A 142 4.16 -8.01 -22.22
N GLN A 143 5.02 -8.04 -23.23
CA GLN A 143 6.28 -8.78 -23.16
C GLN A 143 7.19 -8.25 -22.05
N GLY A 144 7.29 -6.92 -21.91
CA GLY A 144 8.05 -6.27 -20.85
C GLY A 144 7.54 -6.63 -19.46
N LEU A 145 6.22 -6.61 -19.26
CA LEU A 145 5.59 -7.03 -18.01
C LEU A 145 5.87 -8.50 -17.69
N ALA A 146 5.73 -9.40 -18.67
CA ALA A 146 6.01 -10.82 -18.48
C ALA A 146 7.48 -11.08 -18.12
N ILE A 147 8.42 -10.46 -18.83
CA ILE A 147 9.86 -10.55 -18.54
C ILE A 147 10.15 -10.04 -17.13
N PHE A 148 9.60 -8.87 -16.77
CA PHE A 148 9.75 -8.30 -15.43
C PHE A 148 9.25 -9.28 -14.34
N MET A 149 8.07 -9.86 -14.52
CA MET A 149 7.52 -10.83 -13.55
C MET A 149 8.41 -12.06 -13.39
N VAL A 150 8.96 -12.60 -14.49
CA VAL A 150 9.92 -13.73 -14.44
C VAL A 150 11.19 -13.33 -13.68
N LEU A 151 11.75 -12.16 -13.96
CA LEU A 151 12.95 -11.66 -13.27
C LEU A 151 12.70 -11.47 -11.78
N VAL A 152 11.54 -10.94 -11.39
CA VAL A 152 11.16 -10.80 -9.98
C VAL A 152 11.03 -12.16 -9.29
N VAL A 153 10.42 -13.15 -9.94
CA VAL A 153 10.33 -14.51 -9.39
C VAL A 153 11.72 -15.12 -9.20
N ILE A 154 12.60 -15.00 -10.18
CA ILE A 154 13.99 -15.49 -10.08
C ILE A 154 14.72 -14.79 -8.93
N TYR A 155 14.63 -13.45 -8.86
CA TYR A 155 15.24 -12.67 -7.79
C TYR A 155 14.74 -13.10 -6.40
N LEU A 156 13.42 -13.22 -6.22
CA LEU A 156 12.82 -13.64 -4.96
C LEU A 156 13.22 -15.07 -4.58
N ALA A 157 13.34 -15.98 -5.56
CA ALA A 157 13.77 -17.36 -5.31
C ALA A 157 15.23 -17.47 -4.87
N ILE A 158 16.09 -16.54 -5.31
CA ILE A 158 17.50 -16.46 -4.90
C ILE A 158 17.61 -15.77 -3.52
N ALA A 159 16.90 -14.67 -3.32
CA ALA A 159 17.00 -13.85 -2.11
C ALA A 159 16.33 -14.53 -0.90
N PHE A 160 15.21 -15.20 -1.13
CA PHE A 160 14.32 -15.71 -0.09
C PHE A 160 13.92 -17.17 -0.31
N GLU A 161 13.52 -17.82 0.78
CA GLU A 161 12.91 -19.14 0.72
C GLU A 161 11.52 -19.11 0.06
N TRP A 162 11.08 -20.24 -0.49
CA TRP A 162 9.87 -20.33 -1.32
C TRP A 162 8.60 -19.77 -0.66
N ARG A 163 8.43 -19.91 0.67
CA ARG A 163 7.24 -19.38 1.38
C ARG A 163 7.26 -17.86 1.49
N MET A 164 8.45 -17.27 1.68
CA MET A 164 8.64 -15.82 1.64
C MET A 164 8.45 -15.32 0.21
N ALA A 165 9.12 -15.94 -0.77
CA ALA A 165 8.97 -15.59 -2.18
C ALA A 165 7.50 -15.63 -2.65
N LEU A 166 6.74 -16.67 -2.27
CA LEU A 166 5.31 -16.78 -2.60
C LEU A 166 4.48 -15.65 -1.98
N ALA A 167 4.72 -15.30 -0.71
CA ALA A 167 3.98 -14.22 -0.06
C ALA A 167 4.29 -12.84 -0.68
N ALA A 168 5.55 -12.60 -1.05
CA ALA A 168 5.95 -11.40 -1.78
C ALA A 168 5.29 -11.35 -3.16
N LEU A 169 5.26 -12.46 -3.89
CA LEU A 169 4.61 -12.53 -5.20
C LEU A 169 3.10 -12.26 -5.11
N ILE A 170 2.41 -12.81 -4.11
CA ILE A 170 0.98 -12.55 -3.87
C ILE A 170 0.74 -11.07 -3.56
N ALA A 171 1.60 -10.42 -2.77
CA ALA A 171 1.51 -9.00 -2.50
C ALA A 171 1.69 -8.15 -3.77
N LEU A 172 2.65 -8.50 -4.64
CA LEU A 172 2.85 -7.80 -5.92
C LEU A 172 1.67 -7.96 -6.89
N ILE A 173 1.10 -9.16 -6.98
CA ILE A 173 -0.12 -9.40 -7.79
C ILE A 173 -1.29 -8.59 -7.26
N HIS A 174 -1.43 -8.51 -5.93
CA HIS A 174 -2.43 -7.66 -5.29
C HIS A 174 -2.24 -6.18 -5.64
N ASP A 175 -1.01 -5.66 -5.59
CA ASP A 175 -0.70 -4.27 -5.95
C ASP A 175 -1.03 -3.96 -7.41
N LEU A 176 -0.65 -4.87 -8.32
CA LEU A 176 -0.97 -4.75 -9.74
C LEU A 176 -2.48 -4.74 -9.97
N THR A 177 -3.21 -5.64 -9.29
CA THR A 177 -4.67 -5.75 -9.42
C THR A 177 -5.36 -4.48 -8.92
N ILE A 178 -4.95 -3.95 -7.78
CA ILE A 178 -5.51 -2.69 -7.26
C ILE A 178 -5.21 -1.55 -8.22
N THR A 179 -3.98 -1.43 -8.69
CA THR A 179 -3.58 -0.31 -9.54
C THR A 179 -4.37 -0.34 -10.86
N VAL A 180 -4.44 -1.50 -11.53
CA VAL A 180 -5.21 -1.67 -12.76
C VAL A 180 -6.73 -1.49 -12.52
N GLY A 181 -7.26 -1.99 -11.41
CA GLY A 181 -8.68 -1.82 -11.07
C GLY A 181 -9.04 -0.36 -10.79
N VAL A 182 -8.16 0.42 -10.17
CA VAL A 182 -8.38 1.87 -10.00
C VAL A 182 -8.38 2.59 -11.34
N TYR A 183 -7.53 2.20 -12.30
CA TYR A 183 -7.60 2.74 -13.67
C TYR A 183 -8.95 2.49 -14.32
N ALA A 184 -9.44 1.25 -14.24
CA ALA A 184 -10.76 0.91 -14.75
C ALA A 184 -11.85 1.74 -14.06
N LEU A 185 -11.80 1.86 -12.72
CA LEU A 185 -12.81 2.57 -11.93
C LEU A 185 -12.80 4.09 -12.14
N VAL A 186 -11.66 4.70 -12.39
CA VAL A 186 -11.59 6.15 -12.66
C VAL A 186 -11.85 6.42 -14.14
N GLY A 187 -11.56 5.46 -15.03
CA GLY A 187 -11.69 5.60 -16.47
C GLY A 187 -10.52 6.36 -17.10
N PHE A 188 -9.35 6.37 -16.46
CA PHE A 188 -8.15 6.97 -17.03
C PHE A 188 -7.60 6.12 -18.18
N GLU A 189 -6.92 6.79 -19.11
CA GLU A 189 -6.34 6.18 -20.29
C GLU A 189 -5.13 5.32 -19.88
N VAL A 190 -5.08 4.10 -20.41
CA VAL A 190 -3.94 3.20 -20.26
C VAL A 190 -3.03 3.44 -21.44
N THR A 191 -1.88 4.07 -21.20
CA THR A 191 -0.87 4.39 -22.21
C THR A 191 0.41 3.58 -21.95
N PRO A 192 1.40 3.60 -22.87
CA PRO A 192 2.73 3.05 -22.59
C PRO A 192 3.36 3.65 -21.34
N GLY A 193 3.08 4.93 -21.06
CA GLY A 193 3.46 5.58 -19.82
C GLY A 193 2.87 4.92 -18.57
N THR A 194 1.61 4.51 -18.62
CA THR A 194 0.95 3.75 -17.54
C THR A 194 1.69 2.45 -17.26
N VAL A 195 2.11 1.72 -18.30
CA VAL A 195 2.88 0.47 -18.15
C VAL A 195 4.24 0.73 -17.51
N ILE A 196 4.94 1.78 -17.93
CA ILE A 196 6.20 2.20 -17.30
C ILE A 196 5.96 2.53 -15.81
N GLY A 197 4.87 3.23 -15.50
CA GLY A 197 4.44 3.51 -14.12
C GLY A 197 4.20 2.23 -13.31
N LEU A 198 3.48 1.26 -13.89
CA LEU A 198 3.22 -0.06 -13.27
C LEU A 198 4.52 -0.84 -13.01
N LEU A 199 5.46 -0.87 -13.96
CA LEU A 199 6.75 -1.54 -13.76
C LEU A 199 7.57 -0.84 -12.67
N THR A 200 7.50 0.49 -12.61
CA THR A 200 8.19 1.30 -11.60
C THR A 200 7.65 1.04 -10.20
N ILE A 201 6.33 1.02 -10.01
CA ILE A 201 5.73 0.76 -8.69
C ILE A 201 5.97 -0.68 -8.23
N LEU A 202 6.02 -1.65 -9.14
CA LEU A 202 6.34 -3.03 -8.77
C LEU A 202 7.77 -3.15 -8.24
N GLY A 203 8.73 -2.44 -8.85
CA GLY A 203 10.10 -2.37 -8.33
C GLY A 203 10.17 -1.71 -6.94
N TYR A 204 9.39 -0.64 -6.74
CA TYR A 204 9.31 0.05 -5.46
C TYR A 204 8.65 -0.81 -4.35
N SER A 205 7.52 -1.45 -4.64
CA SER A 205 6.82 -2.36 -3.72
C SER A 205 7.70 -3.56 -3.34
N LEU A 206 8.48 -4.07 -4.31
CA LEU A 206 9.45 -5.13 -4.06
C LEU A 206 10.54 -4.67 -3.06
N TYR A 207 11.06 -3.44 -3.17
CA TYR A 207 12.07 -2.93 -2.25
C TYR A 207 11.59 -2.97 -0.79
N ASP A 208 10.41 -2.43 -0.51
CA ASP A 208 9.85 -2.41 0.85
C ASP A 208 9.60 -3.84 1.37
N THR A 209 9.09 -4.73 0.52
CA THR A 209 8.88 -6.14 0.89
C THR A 209 10.20 -6.84 1.20
N VAL A 210 11.24 -6.63 0.40
CA VAL A 210 12.58 -7.21 0.59
C VAL A 210 13.20 -6.76 1.91
N VAL A 211 13.14 -5.46 2.23
CA VAL A 211 13.72 -4.91 3.47
C VAL A 211 13.06 -5.52 4.71
N VAL A 212 11.73 -5.64 4.71
CA VAL A 212 10.99 -6.26 5.82
C VAL A 212 11.32 -7.75 5.92
N PHE A 213 11.40 -8.46 4.78
CA PHE A 213 11.65 -9.89 4.76
C PHE A 213 13.09 -10.25 5.12
N ASP A 214 14.06 -9.42 4.77
CA ASP A 214 15.46 -9.61 5.17
C ASP A 214 15.60 -9.49 6.69
N GLY A 215 14.99 -8.47 7.28
CA GLY A 215 14.93 -8.32 8.75
C GLY A 215 14.20 -9.47 9.44
N LEU A 216 13.15 -10.03 8.83
CA LEU A 216 12.46 -11.23 9.34
C LEU A 216 13.32 -12.49 9.20
N LYS A 217 14.01 -12.67 8.07
CA LYS A 217 14.91 -13.80 7.82
C LYS A 217 16.02 -13.82 8.86
N GLU A 218 16.67 -12.68 9.12
CA GLU A 218 17.73 -12.59 10.13
C GLU A 218 17.17 -12.81 11.55
N ALA A 219 16.04 -12.18 11.89
CA ALA A 219 15.43 -12.34 13.21
C ALA A 219 14.91 -13.78 13.49
N SER A 220 14.67 -14.58 12.44
CA SER A 220 14.16 -15.94 12.56
C SER A 220 15.22 -17.06 12.46
N ARG A 221 16.50 -16.71 12.22
CA ARG A 221 17.58 -17.69 11.94
C ARG A 221 17.74 -18.78 13.01
N ASP A 222 17.64 -18.42 14.29
CA ASP A 222 17.80 -19.34 15.43
C ASP A 222 16.49 -19.57 16.21
N LEU A 223 15.36 -19.29 15.57
CA LEU A 223 14.08 -19.24 16.27
C LEU A 223 13.65 -20.58 16.89
N THR A 224 14.03 -21.70 16.29
CA THR A 224 13.68 -23.04 16.78
C THR A 224 14.48 -23.45 18.03
N LYS A 225 15.58 -22.76 18.35
CA LYS A 225 16.44 -23.04 19.51
C LYS A 225 15.95 -22.39 20.81
N GLN A 226 15.01 -21.45 20.71
CA GLN A 226 14.46 -20.71 21.86
C GLN A 226 13.00 -21.12 22.17
N THR A 227 12.46 -20.65 23.30
CA THR A 227 11.10 -20.98 23.80
C THR A 227 10.31 -19.74 24.26
N ARG A 228 10.76 -18.55 23.90
CA ARG A 228 10.20 -17.26 24.29
C ARG A 228 9.20 -16.70 23.27
N PHE A 229 9.48 -16.83 21.97
CA PHE A 229 8.71 -16.23 20.89
C PHE A 229 8.28 -17.24 19.82
N THR A 230 7.10 -17.03 19.25
CA THR A 230 6.59 -17.73 18.05
C THR A 230 7.08 -17.05 16.78
N TYR A 231 6.91 -17.70 15.61
CA TYR A 231 7.28 -17.09 14.33
C TYR A 231 6.43 -15.84 14.07
N SER A 232 5.13 -15.91 14.34
CA SER A 232 4.21 -14.79 14.20
C SER A 232 4.61 -13.56 15.03
N GLU A 233 5.10 -13.76 16.26
CA GLU A 233 5.54 -12.66 17.13
C GLU A 233 6.84 -12.02 16.63
N ILE A 234 7.78 -12.82 16.11
CA ILE A 234 9.00 -12.29 15.50
C ILE A 234 8.67 -11.55 14.20
N ALA A 235 7.80 -12.10 13.36
CA ALA A 235 7.31 -11.43 12.16
C ALA A 235 6.71 -10.05 12.48
N ASN A 236 5.87 -9.98 13.52
CA ASN A 236 5.31 -8.71 13.96
C ASN A 236 6.39 -7.74 14.47
N ARG A 237 7.38 -8.23 15.20
CA ARG A 237 8.48 -7.40 15.71
C ARG A 237 9.37 -6.86 14.58
N SER A 238 9.74 -7.71 13.62
CA SER A 238 10.53 -7.32 12.45
C SER A 238 9.80 -6.25 11.62
N LEU A 239 8.49 -6.42 11.42
CA LEU A 239 7.66 -5.40 10.74
C LEU A 239 7.67 -4.08 11.50
N ASN A 240 7.45 -4.09 12.82
CA ASN A 240 7.47 -2.86 13.61
C ASN A 240 8.84 -2.15 13.59
N SER A 241 9.94 -2.90 13.56
CA SER A 241 11.29 -2.33 13.51
C SER A 241 11.62 -1.62 12.19
N THR A 242 10.91 -1.96 11.12
CA THR A 242 11.10 -1.40 9.77
C THR A 242 10.00 -0.42 9.37
N LEU A 243 8.87 -0.42 10.08
CA LEU A 243 7.67 0.37 9.78
C LEU A 243 7.95 1.87 9.56
N VAL A 244 8.73 2.50 10.43
CA VAL A 244 9.04 3.94 10.28
C VAL A 244 9.83 4.21 9.00
N ARG A 245 10.74 3.30 8.63
CA ARG A 245 11.48 3.41 7.37
C ARG A 245 10.53 3.30 6.19
N SER A 246 9.70 2.25 6.13
CA SER A 246 8.75 2.02 5.03
C SER A 246 7.73 3.16 4.88
N ILE A 247 7.24 3.70 6.00
CA ILE A 247 6.34 4.87 5.98
C ILE A 247 7.09 6.09 5.44
N ASN A 248 8.32 6.35 5.89
CA ASN A 248 9.10 7.50 5.45
C ASN A 248 9.45 7.42 3.96
N THR A 249 9.93 6.27 3.48
CA THR A 249 10.22 6.07 2.06
C THR A 249 8.96 6.31 1.23
N THR A 250 7.85 5.68 1.62
CA THR A 250 6.56 5.81 0.93
C THR A 250 6.08 7.26 0.88
N ILE A 251 6.09 7.99 2.01
CA ILE A 251 5.63 9.39 2.06
C ILE A 251 6.53 10.29 1.20
N VAL A 252 7.84 10.10 1.26
CA VAL A 252 8.80 10.89 0.46
C VAL A 252 8.60 10.64 -1.05
N ALA A 253 8.20 9.44 -1.44
CA ALA A 253 7.86 9.12 -2.84
C ALA A 253 6.47 9.61 -3.23
N LEU A 254 5.46 9.46 -2.36
CA LEU A 254 4.07 9.84 -2.64
C LEU A 254 3.86 11.34 -2.70
N LEU A 255 4.60 12.15 -1.94
CA LEU A 255 4.38 13.60 -1.90
C LEU A 255 4.64 14.28 -3.25
N PRO A 256 5.79 14.09 -3.92
CA PRO A 256 6.02 14.66 -5.25
C PRO A 256 5.07 14.10 -6.32
N VAL A 257 4.81 12.79 -6.28
CA VAL A 257 3.91 12.12 -7.23
C VAL A 257 2.47 12.62 -7.05
N GLY A 258 2.01 12.76 -5.81
CA GLY A 258 0.72 13.33 -5.47
C GLY A 258 0.63 14.80 -5.87
N ALA A 259 1.66 15.60 -5.63
CA ALA A 259 1.71 16.98 -6.10
C ALA A 259 1.56 17.05 -7.62
N LEU A 260 2.24 16.17 -8.36
CA LEU A 260 2.16 16.09 -9.81
C LEU A 260 0.77 15.60 -10.29
N LEU A 261 0.14 14.66 -9.58
CA LEU A 261 -1.23 14.21 -9.84
C LEU A 261 -2.25 15.34 -9.65
N PHE A 262 -2.26 15.97 -8.47
CA PHE A 262 -3.29 16.96 -8.12
C PHE A 262 -3.04 18.34 -8.74
N ILE A 263 -1.79 18.80 -8.83
CA ILE A 263 -1.44 20.11 -9.42
C ILE A 263 -1.31 19.97 -10.95
N GLY A 264 -0.65 18.92 -11.43
CA GLY A 264 -0.50 18.67 -12.87
C GLY A 264 -1.82 18.35 -13.56
N GLY A 265 -2.62 17.45 -12.97
CA GLY A 265 -3.95 17.09 -13.47
C GLY A 265 -5.01 18.17 -13.25
N GLY A 266 -5.06 18.76 -12.04
CA GLY A 266 -6.08 19.74 -11.68
C GLY A 266 -5.82 21.17 -12.18
N LEU A 267 -4.67 21.76 -11.83
CA LEU A 267 -4.36 23.18 -12.08
C LEU A 267 -3.74 23.43 -13.46
N LEU A 268 -2.95 22.49 -13.97
CA LEU A 268 -2.18 22.67 -15.20
C LEU A 268 -2.83 22.02 -16.44
N GLY A 269 -3.81 21.13 -16.25
CA GLY A 269 -4.52 20.46 -17.34
C GLY A 269 -3.62 19.54 -18.17
N ALA A 270 -2.51 19.04 -17.60
CA ALA A 270 -1.57 18.17 -18.29
C ALA A 270 -2.10 16.72 -18.28
N GLY A 271 -2.88 16.34 -19.29
CA GLY A 271 -3.50 15.01 -19.41
C GLY A 271 -2.50 13.85 -19.29
N MET A 272 -1.50 13.77 -20.17
CA MET A 272 -0.53 12.65 -20.16
C MET A 272 0.28 12.53 -18.86
N LEU A 273 0.57 13.66 -18.19
CA LEU A 273 1.36 13.64 -16.96
C LEU A 273 0.52 13.10 -15.78
N ASN A 274 -0.79 13.37 -15.83
CA ASN A 274 -1.77 12.84 -14.90
C ASN A 274 -1.84 11.31 -14.98
N ASP A 275 -1.81 10.77 -16.20
CA ASP A 275 -1.90 9.33 -16.43
C ASP A 275 -0.77 8.58 -15.74
N ILE A 276 0.50 8.90 -15.97
CA ILE A 276 1.61 8.19 -15.31
C ILE A 276 1.56 8.38 -13.78
N SER A 277 1.18 9.56 -13.32
CA SER A 277 1.16 9.89 -11.89
C SER A 277 0.09 9.16 -11.09
N LEU A 278 -1.04 8.81 -11.70
CA LEU A 278 -2.08 8.03 -11.03
C LEU A 278 -1.58 6.60 -10.77
N ALA A 279 -0.95 5.95 -11.75
CA ALA A 279 -0.33 4.63 -11.57
C ALA A 279 0.73 4.66 -10.48
N LEU A 280 1.61 5.68 -10.50
CA LEU A 280 2.62 5.83 -9.47
C LEU A 280 1.99 6.06 -8.09
N PHE A 281 1.00 6.96 -7.97
CA PHE A 281 0.37 7.29 -6.70
C PHE A 281 -0.36 6.09 -6.08
N VAL A 282 -1.24 5.46 -6.86
CA VAL A 282 -2.04 4.32 -6.41
C VAL A 282 -1.14 3.12 -6.14
N GLY A 283 -0.19 2.83 -7.04
CA GLY A 283 0.71 1.70 -6.91
C GLY A 283 1.66 1.81 -5.72
N LEU A 284 2.22 3.01 -5.46
CA LEU A 284 3.05 3.27 -4.29
C LEU A 284 2.24 3.12 -2.99
N ALA A 285 1.01 3.66 -2.95
CA ALA A 285 0.14 3.54 -1.79
C ALA A 285 -0.30 2.08 -1.54
N ALA A 286 -0.67 1.36 -2.60
CA ALA A 286 -1.05 -0.05 -2.53
C ALA A 286 0.12 -0.93 -2.09
N GLY A 287 1.33 -0.71 -2.63
CA GLY A 287 2.54 -1.46 -2.25
C GLY A 287 2.98 -1.22 -0.82
N ALA A 288 2.90 0.02 -0.34
CA ALA A 288 3.15 0.32 1.07
C ALA A 288 2.15 -0.39 1.99
N TYR A 289 0.86 -0.40 1.60
CA TYR A 289 -0.16 -1.11 2.34
C TYR A 289 0.05 -2.64 2.30
N SER A 290 0.27 -3.23 1.13
CA SER A 290 0.35 -4.68 0.96
C SER A 290 1.59 -5.27 1.63
N SER A 291 2.74 -4.60 1.56
CA SER A 291 3.96 -5.05 2.24
C SER A 291 3.77 -5.15 3.76
N ILE A 292 3.08 -4.19 4.37
CA ILE A 292 2.84 -4.12 5.82
C ILE A 292 1.71 -5.06 6.25
N PHE A 293 0.56 -5.00 5.57
CA PHE A 293 -0.68 -5.61 6.05
C PHE A 293 -0.97 -6.98 5.43
N ILE A 294 -0.30 -7.35 4.35
CA ILE A 294 -0.53 -8.62 3.63
C ILE A 294 0.72 -9.49 3.65
N ALA A 295 1.85 -8.99 3.13
CA ALA A 295 3.04 -9.79 2.87
C ALA A 295 3.59 -10.44 4.15
N THR A 296 3.89 -9.66 5.19
CA THR A 296 4.43 -10.21 6.45
C THR A 296 3.46 -11.15 7.17
N PRO A 297 2.17 -10.79 7.36
CA PRO A 297 1.22 -11.74 7.93
C PRO A 297 1.08 -13.03 7.13
N LEU A 298 1.14 -12.96 5.80
CA LEU A 298 1.02 -14.12 4.92
C LEU A 298 2.23 -15.05 5.05
N VAL A 299 3.44 -14.49 5.11
CA VAL A 299 4.63 -15.29 5.45
C VAL A 299 4.45 -15.98 6.79
N ALA A 300 3.98 -15.28 7.82
CA ALA A 300 3.76 -15.86 9.13
C ALA A 300 2.78 -17.05 9.08
N ASP A 301 1.64 -16.93 8.38
CA ASP A 301 0.70 -18.04 8.23
C ASP A 301 1.28 -19.22 7.43
N LEU A 302 2.01 -18.96 6.35
CA LEU A 302 2.68 -20.02 5.58
C LEU A 302 3.76 -20.72 6.41
N LYS A 303 4.46 -19.97 7.27
CA LYS A 303 5.53 -20.50 8.14
C LYS A 303 5.01 -21.25 9.34
N GLU A 304 3.95 -20.79 9.97
CA GLU A 304 3.29 -21.50 11.08
C GLU A 304 2.61 -22.81 10.63
N ARG A 305 2.47 -23.03 9.31
CA ARG A 305 2.06 -24.35 8.79
C ARG A 305 3.18 -25.39 8.86
N ASP A 306 4.45 -24.98 8.98
CA ASP A 306 5.60 -25.87 9.11
C ASP A 306 5.53 -26.75 10.36
N PRO A 307 5.81 -28.06 10.29
CA PRO A 307 5.93 -28.90 11.48
C PRO A 307 6.92 -28.35 12.52
N LYS A 308 8.06 -27.78 12.09
CA LYS A 308 9.07 -27.22 13.00
C LYS A 308 8.56 -25.99 13.75
N MET A 309 7.83 -25.11 13.06
CA MET A 309 7.25 -23.90 13.66
C MET A 309 6.06 -24.23 14.56
N LYS A 310 5.21 -25.19 14.17
CA LYS A 310 4.14 -25.71 15.04
C LYS A 310 4.68 -26.28 16.34
N ALA A 311 5.73 -27.08 16.27
CA ALA A 311 6.38 -27.64 17.45
C ALA A 311 6.95 -26.54 18.36
N LEU A 312 7.60 -25.53 17.77
CA LEU A 312 8.04 -24.34 18.51
C LEU A 312 6.86 -23.63 19.19
N ALA A 313 5.80 -23.31 18.46
CA ALA A 313 4.64 -22.61 18.99
C ALA A 313 4.01 -23.37 20.17
N LYS A 314 3.94 -24.71 20.09
CA LYS A 314 3.49 -25.56 21.20
C LYS A 314 4.40 -25.44 22.43
N ARG A 315 5.72 -25.50 22.24
CA ARG A 315 6.70 -25.35 23.34
C ARG A 315 6.63 -23.97 24.01
N VAL A 316 6.50 -22.91 23.22
CA VAL A 316 6.36 -21.53 23.72
C VAL A 316 5.08 -21.40 24.57
N LYS A 317 3.95 -21.89 24.06
CA LYS A 317 2.67 -21.87 24.80
C LYS A 317 2.74 -22.68 26.08
N ALA A 318 3.31 -23.89 26.04
CA ALA A 318 3.47 -24.74 27.22
C ALA A 318 4.33 -24.07 28.30
N LYS A 319 5.46 -23.46 27.91
CA LYS A 319 6.34 -22.72 28.84
C LYS A 319 5.61 -21.53 29.47
N ARG A 320 4.88 -20.74 28.68
CA ARG A 320 4.10 -19.60 29.20
C ARG A 320 3.01 -20.04 30.18
N ALA A 321 2.30 -21.13 29.87
CA ALA A 321 1.30 -21.68 30.77
C ALA A 321 1.91 -22.18 32.09
N ALA A 322 3.09 -22.82 32.02
CA ALA A 322 3.82 -23.25 33.22
C ALA A 322 4.29 -22.06 34.08
N SER A 323 4.85 -21.01 33.46
CA SER A 323 5.24 -19.79 34.18
C SER A 323 4.05 -19.06 34.81
N ALA A 324 2.94 -18.91 34.08
CA ALA A 324 1.74 -18.27 34.63
C ALA A 324 1.14 -19.07 35.81
N LYS A 325 1.22 -20.41 35.77
CA LYS A 325 0.80 -21.25 36.90
C LYS A 325 1.71 -21.11 38.11
N ALA A 326 3.02 -20.97 37.89
CA ALA A 326 3.98 -20.73 38.98
C ALA A 326 3.76 -19.36 39.63
N GLU A 327 3.60 -18.31 38.82
CA GLU A 327 3.29 -16.95 39.30
C GLU A 327 1.96 -16.90 40.08
N ALA A 328 0.93 -17.60 39.59
CA ALA A 328 -0.35 -17.68 40.30
C ALA A 328 -0.23 -18.42 41.65
N ALA A 329 0.60 -19.46 41.72
CA ALA A 329 0.83 -20.21 42.95
C ALA A 329 1.60 -19.39 44.00
N GLU A 330 2.59 -18.60 43.57
CA GLU A 330 3.32 -17.65 44.43
C GLU A 330 2.39 -16.53 44.93
N SER A 331 1.49 -16.01 44.09
CA SER A 331 0.52 -14.98 44.52
C SER A 331 -0.55 -15.50 45.50
N SER A 332 -0.92 -16.79 45.42
CA SER A 332 -1.88 -17.39 46.36
C SER A 332 -1.26 -17.76 47.71
N SER A 333 0.05 -18.06 47.77
CA SER A 333 0.74 -18.31 49.04
C SER A 333 0.95 -17.05 49.86
N ASP A 334 1.03 -15.88 49.23
CA ASP A 334 1.16 -14.58 49.91
C ASP A 334 -0.18 -14.08 50.51
N GLU A 335 -1.33 -14.65 50.11
CA GLU A 335 -2.66 -14.30 50.66
C GLU A 335 -3.07 -15.18 51.86
N GLU A 336 -2.45 -16.35 52.08
CA GLU A 336 -2.75 -17.24 53.21
C GLU A 336 -1.90 -16.96 54.48
N GLU A 337 -0.87 -16.10 54.41
CA GLU A 337 -0.13 -15.60 55.59
C GLU A 337 -0.69 -14.26 56.12
N ALA A 338 -1.99 -14.20 56.41
CA ALA A 338 -2.53 -13.22 57.34
C ALA A 338 -2.71 -13.91 58.71
N PRO A 339 -1.91 -13.59 59.75
CA PRO A 339 -2.07 -14.26 61.03
C PRO A 339 -3.38 -13.81 61.69
N GLY A 340 -4.21 -14.80 62.01
CA GLY A 340 -5.38 -14.61 62.86
C GLY A 340 -4.98 -14.02 64.21
N LEU A 341 -5.70 -12.98 64.62
CA LEU A 341 -5.70 -12.47 65.99
C LEU A 341 -7.09 -12.76 66.55
N GLU A 342 -7.17 -13.74 67.44
CA GLU A 342 -8.33 -14.01 68.28
C GLU A 342 -8.40 -13.01 69.46
N ASP A 343 -9.59 -12.44 69.60
CA ASP A 343 -10.35 -11.97 70.78
C ASP A 343 -9.67 -11.38 72.03
N ALA A 344 -10.05 -10.13 72.35
CA ALA A 344 -10.35 -9.68 73.70
C ALA A 344 -11.44 -8.58 73.68
N ALA A 345 -12.48 -8.76 74.49
CA ALA A 345 -13.76 -8.06 74.44
C ALA A 345 -13.82 -6.67 75.13
N ALA A 346 -14.84 -5.89 74.71
CA ALA A 346 -15.63 -4.84 75.42
C ALA A 346 -15.14 -3.34 75.47
N ALA A 347 -15.60 -2.55 74.47
CA ALA A 347 -16.28 -1.23 74.42
C ALA A 347 -16.16 -0.13 75.53
N PRO A 348 -16.50 1.19 75.28
CA PRO A 348 -16.70 1.94 74.02
C PRO A 348 -16.10 3.40 73.95
N SER A 349 -16.18 3.96 72.74
CA SER A 349 -16.31 5.40 72.36
C SER A 349 -15.10 6.34 72.41
N GLY A 350 -14.82 7.01 71.27
CA GLY A 350 -13.88 8.14 71.19
C GLY A 350 -13.35 8.47 69.78
N VAL A 351 -14.09 9.32 69.07
CA VAL A 351 -13.84 10.16 67.88
C VAL A 351 -12.40 10.38 67.34
N VAL A 352 -12.34 10.58 66.01
CA VAL A 352 -11.39 11.37 65.16
C VAL A 352 -10.32 10.57 64.42
N GLY A 353 -10.39 10.60 63.09
CA GLY A 353 -9.50 9.87 62.19
C GLY A 353 -8.25 10.62 61.73
N GLN A 354 -7.42 9.95 60.92
CA GLN A 354 -6.64 10.60 59.86
C GLN A 354 -6.03 9.58 58.89
N ARG A 355 -6.24 9.91 57.61
CA ARG A 355 -5.63 9.39 56.39
C ARG A 355 -4.10 9.23 56.52
N ARG A 356 -3.54 8.06 56.18
CA ARG A 356 -2.10 7.89 55.95
C ARG A 356 -1.82 7.21 54.61
N GLN A 357 -1.20 7.98 53.72
CA GLN A 357 -0.48 7.50 52.53
C GLN A 357 0.79 6.73 52.94
N PRO A 358 1.27 5.76 52.15
CA PRO A 358 2.58 5.19 52.37
C PRO A 358 3.69 6.13 51.85
N ALA A 359 4.64 6.42 52.74
CA ALA A 359 5.84 7.21 52.45
C ALA A 359 6.87 6.39 51.66
N ALA A 360 7.31 6.95 50.53
CA ALA A 360 8.43 6.45 49.75
C ALA A 360 9.74 6.59 50.55
N ARG A 361 10.42 5.47 50.79
CA ARG A 361 11.70 5.42 51.52
C ARG A 361 12.84 5.73 50.55
N ASN A 362 13.22 7.00 50.50
CA ASN A 362 14.43 7.47 49.85
C ASN A 362 15.63 7.26 50.81
N ARG A 363 16.62 6.46 50.42
CA ARG A 363 17.95 6.43 51.05
C ARG A 363 18.99 6.81 49.98
N GLY A 364 19.55 8.02 50.12
CA GLY A 364 20.79 8.44 49.44
C GLY A 364 22.02 7.75 50.06
N ARG A 365 23.27 8.08 49.76
CA ARG A 365 23.92 9.12 48.94
C ARG A 365 25.43 8.80 48.96
N GLY A 366 26.19 9.14 47.91
CA GLY A 366 27.65 9.27 47.92
C GLY A 366 28.35 8.27 46.97
N ARG A 367 29.26 8.65 46.07
CA ARG A 367 30.14 9.83 45.94
C ARG A 367 30.60 9.97 44.47
N PRO A 368 30.90 11.17 43.95
CA PRO A 368 31.47 11.35 42.62
C PRO A 368 33.01 11.36 42.67
N SER A 369 33.67 10.83 41.64
CA SER A 369 35.11 10.92 41.44
C SER A 369 35.43 10.89 39.94
N GLY A 370 36.24 11.86 39.49
CA GLY A 370 37.09 11.70 38.31
C GLY A 370 36.65 12.43 37.04
N LYS A 371 37.25 13.60 36.79
CA LYS A 371 37.24 14.35 35.53
C LYS A 371 38.62 14.17 34.86
N ARG A 372 38.64 14.23 33.52
CA ARG A 372 39.79 14.32 32.57
C ARG A 372 40.45 12.98 32.21
N ARG A 373 40.80 12.69 30.95
CA ARG A 373 41.06 13.51 29.76
C ARG A 373 40.22 13.09 28.56
#